data_AF-A0A2P5LZN9-F1
#
_entry.id   AF-A0A2P5LZN9-F1
#
_cell.length_a   1.000
_cell.length_b   1.000
_cell.length_c   1.000
_cell.angle_alpha   90.00
_cell.angle_beta   90.00
_cell.angle_gamma   90.00
#
_symmetry.space_group_name_H-M   'P 1'
#
loop_
_entity.id
_entity.type
_entity.pdbx_description
1 polymer ?
#
loop_
_entity_poly.entity_id
_entity_poly.type
_entity_poly.pdbx_seq_one_letter_code
_entity_poly.pdbx_strand_id
1 'polypeptide(L)'
;RYWSDDLRWHMGRGPEKLTVKYDPRDLSVVFVRVGEGYLEARPADRTRPSIALWEQRAALRALREAGRRAVDEELIFSTILAQRALVDEAVRTTKAMRRDAARRPRLSLKTIEVPQAAEPRAADPPLILPYFEVEEWDD
;
A
#
# COMPACT_ATOMS: atom_id res chain seq x y z
N ARG A 1 -11.58 -24.20 -0.93
CA ARG A 1 -11.91 -25.56 -0.42
C ARG A 1 -10.64 -26.18 0.14
N TYR A 2 -10.69 -26.89 1.27
CA TYR A 2 -9.51 -27.55 1.87
C TYR A 2 -9.60 -29.08 1.71
N TRP A 3 -8.46 -29.71 1.45
CA TRP A 3 -8.34 -31.16 1.27
C TRP A 3 -7.01 -31.70 1.82
N SER A 4 -7.05 -32.94 2.27
CA SER A 4 -5.89 -33.77 2.60
C SER A 4 -6.25 -35.22 2.32
N ASP A 5 -5.31 -35.99 1.78
CA ASP A 5 -5.57 -37.39 1.44
C ASP A 5 -5.79 -38.25 2.69
N ASP A 6 -5.20 -37.87 3.82
CA ASP A 6 -5.38 -38.57 5.09
C ASP A 6 -6.78 -38.36 5.67
N LEU A 7 -7.39 -37.20 5.41
CA LEU A 7 -8.75 -36.92 5.86
C LEU A 7 -9.76 -37.91 5.29
N ARG A 8 -9.51 -38.51 4.12
CA ARG A 8 -10.46 -39.45 3.50
C ARG A 8 -10.77 -40.67 4.37
N TRP A 9 -9.81 -41.09 5.20
CA TRP A 9 -9.93 -42.26 6.07
C TRP A 9 -10.63 -41.93 7.39
N HIS A 10 -10.59 -40.65 7.76
CA HIS A 10 -11.08 -40.14 9.02
C HIS A 10 -12.41 -39.41 8.90
N MET A 11 -12.78 -39.00 7.70
CA MET A 11 -14.11 -38.49 7.36
C MET A 11 -15.07 -39.69 7.33
N GLY A 12 -15.75 -39.94 8.45
CA GLY A 12 -16.85 -40.89 8.51
C GLY A 12 -17.94 -40.57 7.48
N ARG A 13 -18.83 -41.54 7.20
CA ARG A 13 -19.91 -41.44 6.19
C ARG A 13 -20.98 -40.36 6.48
N GLY A 14 -20.79 -39.48 7.46
CA GLY A 14 -21.79 -38.52 7.93
C GLY A 14 -21.28 -37.09 8.14
N PRO A 15 -22.19 -36.11 8.21
CA PRO A 15 -21.86 -34.69 8.35
C PRO A 15 -21.52 -34.32 9.80
N GLU A 16 -20.44 -34.87 10.34
CA GLU A 16 -19.95 -34.44 11.66
C GLU A 16 -19.25 -33.07 11.55
N LYS A 17 -19.53 -32.19 12.53
CA LYS A 17 -18.83 -30.91 12.66
C LYS A 17 -17.43 -31.16 13.21
N LEU A 18 -16.41 -30.96 12.38
CA LEU A 18 -15.01 -31.09 12.77
C LEU A 18 -14.50 -29.79 13.39
N THR A 19 -13.64 -29.92 14.41
CA THR A 19 -12.95 -28.75 14.99
C THR A 19 -11.73 -28.44 14.13
N VAL A 20 -11.61 -27.20 13.66
CA VAL A 20 -10.50 -26.75 12.83
C VAL A 20 -9.73 -25.64 13.55
N LYS A 21 -8.42 -25.83 13.67
CA LYS A 21 -7.46 -24.81 14.09
C LYS A 21 -6.76 -24.25 12.87
N TYR A 22 -6.45 -22.96 12.87
CA TYR A 22 -5.75 -22.29 11.77
C TYR A 22 -5.03 -21.06 12.30
N ASP A 23 -4.03 -20.58 11.57
CA ASP A 23 -3.43 -19.28 11.82
C ASP A 23 -4.27 -18.19 11.11
N PRO A 24 -4.79 -17.17 11.82
CA PRO A 24 -5.55 -16.09 11.18
C PRO A 24 -4.71 -15.25 10.19
N ARG A 25 -3.38 -15.30 10.26
CA ARG A 25 -2.45 -14.60 9.37
C ARG A 25 -2.13 -15.39 8.11
N ASP A 26 -2.26 -16.72 8.17
CA ASP A 26 -1.96 -17.61 7.06
C ASP A 26 -2.91 -18.80 7.03
N LEU A 27 -3.82 -18.79 6.05
CA LEU A 27 -4.74 -19.88 5.78
C LEU A 27 -4.18 -20.90 4.77
N SER A 28 -2.87 -20.93 4.52
CA SER A 28 -2.24 -21.96 3.66
C SER A 28 -2.39 -23.37 4.22
N VAL A 29 -2.50 -23.50 5.55
CA VAL A 29 -2.67 -24.77 6.28
C VAL A 29 -3.73 -24.60 7.35
N VAL A 30 -4.66 -25.55 7.39
CA VAL A 30 -5.61 -25.69 8.48
C VAL A 30 -5.42 -27.06 9.14
N PHE A 31 -5.60 -27.12 10.46
CA PHE A 31 -5.44 -28.31 11.26
C PHE A 31 -6.80 -28.82 11.70
N VAL A 32 -7.22 -29.95 11.15
CA VAL A 32 -8.51 -30.58 11.45
C VAL A 32 -8.29 -31.57 12.59
N ARG A 33 -9.04 -31.43 13.69
CA ARG A 33 -9.02 -32.38 14.80
C ARG A 33 -9.66 -33.70 14.37
N VAL A 34 -8.93 -34.78 14.56
CA VAL A 34 -9.38 -36.14 14.24
C VAL A 34 -8.96 -37.05 15.38
N GLY A 35 -9.95 -37.61 16.10
CA GLY A 35 -9.70 -38.33 17.35
C GLY A 35 -8.93 -37.46 18.35
N GLU A 36 -7.81 -37.99 18.84
CA GLU A 36 -6.88 -37.28 19.74
C GLU A 36 -5.83 -36.43 19.01
N GLY A 37 -5.74 -36.53 17.68
CA GLY A 37 -4.73 -35.87 16.85
C GLY A 37 -5.25 -34.71 16.00
N TYR A 38 -4.33 -34.12 15.24
CA TYR A 38 -4.62 -33.10 14.22
C TYR A 38 -4.05 -33.53 12.87
N LEU A 39 -4.82 -33.34 11.81
CA LEU A 39 -4.39 -33.54 10.44
C LEU A 39 -4.29 -32.20 9.72
N GLU A 40 -3.22 -32.04 8.96
CA GLU A 40 -3.04 -30.88 8.09
C GLU A 40 -3.92 -31.01 6.85
N ALA A 41 -4.62 -29.93 6.51
CA ALA A 41 -5.35 -29.77 5.26
C ALA A 41 -4.93 -28.48 4.57
N ARG A 42 -4.71 -28.58 3.27
CA ARG A 42 -4.27 -27.46 2.42
C ARG A 42 -5.39 -27.11 1.44
N PRO A 43 -5.38 -25.90 0.87
CA PRO A 43 -6.26 -25.59 -0.25
C PRO A 43 -6.15 -26.66 -1.34
N ALA A 44 -7.29 -27.05 -1.91
CA ALA A 44 -7.33 -28.07 -2.95
C ALA A 44 -6.52 -27.65 -4.20
N ASP A 45 -6.50 -26.35 -4.49
CA ASP A 45 -5.69 -25.75 -5.54
C ASP A 45 -4.41 -25.17 -4.95
N ARG A 46 -3.27 -25.77 -5.30
CA ARG A 46 -1.94 -25.41 -4.80
C ARG A 46 -1.30 -24.23 -5.51
N THR A 47 -1.90 -23.76 -6.61
CA THR A 47 -1.35 -22.61 -7.36
C THR A 47 -1.68 -21.27 -6.70
N ARG A 48 -2.60 -21.29 -5.72
CA ARG A 48 -3.13 -20.09 -5.08
C ARG A 48 -2.18 -19.55 -4.01
N PRO A 49 -2.07 -18.22 -3.87
CA PRO A 49 -1.27 -17.62 -2.83
C PRO A 49 -1.85 -17.90 -1.44
N SER A 50 -1.00 -17.85 -0.42
CA SER A 50 -1.45 -17.78 0.96
C SER A 50 -2.24 -16.49 1.21
N ILE A 51 -3.34 -16.62 1.96
CA ILE A 51 -4.24 -15.53 2.31
C ILE A 51 -4.46 -15.49 3.81
N ALA A 52 -4.64 -14.30 4.36
CA ALA A 52 -5.04 -14.11 5.75
C ALA A 52 -6.57 -14.19 5.89
N LEU A 53 -7.04 -14.53 7.08
CA LEU A 53 -8.48 -14.63 7.36
C LEU A 53 -9.21 -13.29 7.16
N TRP A 54 -8.57 -12.18 7.51
CA TRP A 54 -9.16 -10.86 7.35
C TRP A 54 -9.33 -10.49 5.87
N GLU A 55 -8.42 -10.90 4.99
CA GLU A 55 -8.50 -10.66 3.55
C GLU A 55 -9.68 -11.42 2.95
N GLN A 56 -9.85 -12.69 3.33
CA GLN A 56 -11.01 -13.47 2.92
C GLN A 56 -12.32 -12.81 3.37
N ARG A 57 -12.37 -12.33 4.62
CA ARG A 57 -13.55 -11.63 5.15
C ARG A 57 -13.80 -10.30 4.42
N ALA A 58 -12.76 -9.55 4.09
CA ALA A 58 -12.87 -8.31 3.34
C ALA A 58 -13.35 -8.55 1.90
N ALA A 59 -12.85 -9.59 1.23
CA ALA A 59 -13.32 -9.99 -0.09
C ALA A 59 -14.78 -10.44 -0.07
N LEU A 60 -15.18 -11.28 0.90
CA LEU A 60 -16.58 -11.69 1.05
C LEU A 60 -17.51 -10.52 1.33
N ARG A 61 -17.06 -9.53 2.10
CA ARG A 61 -17.82 -8.29 2.35
C ARG A 61 -17.99 -7.50 1.05
N ALA A 62 -16.91 -7.26 0.32
CA ALA A 62 -16.95 -6.55 -0.95
C ALA A 62 -17.85 -7.25 -1.99
N LEU A 63 -17.79 -8.58 -2.07
CA LEU A 63 -18.66 -9.37 -2.96
C LEU A 63 -20.14 -9.28 -2.58
N ARG A 64 -20.44 -9.27 -1.28
CA ARG A 64 -21.80 -9.05 -0.78
C ARG A 64 -22.30 -7.65 -1.11
N GLU A 65 -21.48 -6.64 -0.92
CA GLU A 65 -21.79 -5.25 -1.27
C GLU A 65 -22.03 -5.08 -2.78
N ALA A 66 -21.29 -5.83 -3.61
CA ALA A 66 -21.50 -5.90 -5.06
C ALA A 66 -22.75 -6.72 -5.49
N GLY A 67 -23.57 -7.21 -4.55
CA GLY A 67 -24.79 -7.96 -4.82
C GLY A 67 -24.59 -9.40 -5.30
N ARG A 68 -23.36 -9.93 -5.21
CA ARG A 68 -23.05 -11.31 -5.65
C ARG A 68 -23.42 -12.31 -4.55
N ARG A 69 -24.43 -13.15 -4.81
CA ARG A 69 -24.86 -14.22 -3.89
C ARG A 69 -24.18 -15.56 -4.16
N ALA A 70 -23.89 -15.88 -5.41
CA ALA A 70 -23.05 -17.01 -5.78
C ALA A 70 -21.58 -16.56 -5.66
N VAL A 71 -20.88 -17.15 -4.70
CA VAL A 71 -19.47 -16.82 -4.43
C VAL A 71 -18.65 -18.04 -4.77
N ASP A 72 -17.96 -17.96 -5.91
CA ASP A 72 -17.00 -18.97 -6.31
C ASP A 72 -15.65 -18.73 -5.65
N GLU A 73 -14.88 -19.81 -5.49
CA GLU A 73 -13.56 -19.73 -4.87
C GLU A 73 -12.63 -18.81 -5.69
N GLU A 74 -12.64 -18.95 -7.01
CA GLU A 74 -11.87 -18.09 -7.92
C GLU A 74 -12.21 -16.60 -7.76
N LEU A 75 -13.51 -16.29 -7.60
CA LEU A 75 -13.98 -14.93 -7.40
C LEU A 75 -13.49 -14.33 -6.07
N ILE A 76 -13.39 -15.14 -5.01
CA ILE A 76 -12.81 -14.71 -3.73
C ILE A 76 -11.34 -14.33 -3.94
N PHE A 77 -10.54 -15.22 -4.54
CA PHE A 77 -9.11 -14.99 -4.71
C PHE A 77 -8.82 -13.81 -5.64
N SER A 78 -9.55 -13.67 -6.76
CA SER A 78 -9.39 -12.52 -7.65
C SER A 78 -9.74 -11.20 -6.95
N THR A 79 -10.78 -11.18 -6.12
CA THR A 79 -11.13 -10.01 -5.30
C THR A 79 -10.04 -9.69 -4.28
N ILE A 80 -9.46 -10.68 -3.61
CA ILE A 80 -8.33 -10.48 -2.68
C ILE A 80 -7.13 -9.86 -3.41
N LEU A 81 -6.78 -10.38 -4.60
CA LEU A 81 -5.68 -9.83 -5.39
C LEU A 81 -5.94 -8.38 -5.81
N ALA A 82 -7.17 -8.05 -6.21
CA ALA A 82 -7.56 -6.69 -6.53
C ALA A 82 -7.46 -5.77 -5.29
N GLN A 83 -7.91 -6.22 -4.12
CA GLN A 83 -7.78 -5.48 -2.87
C GLN A 83 -6.32 -5.23 -2.49
N ARG A 84 -5.45 -6.24 -2.62
CA ARG A 84 -4.00 -6.10 -2.40
C ARG A 84 -3.39 -5.06 -3.34
N ALA A 85 -3.72 -5.12 -4.63
CA ALA A 85 -3.23 -4.15 -5.61
C ALA A 85 -3.65 -2.71 -5.28
N LEU A 86 -4.89 -2.50 -4.81
CA LEU A 86 -5.37 -1.19 -4.36
C LEU A 86 -4.60 -0.69 -3.13
N VAL A 87 -4.34 -1.55 -2.16
CA VAL A 87 -3.55 -1.21 -0.96
C VAL A 87 -2.11 -0.87 -1.34
N ASP A 88 -1.49 -1.65 -2.22
CA ASP A 88 -0.12 -1.41 -2.68
C ASP A 88 0.01 -0.06 -3.39
N GLU A 89 -0.96 0.30 -4.25
CA GLU A 89 -1.00 1.59 -4.92
C GLU A 89 -1.20 2.74 -3.92
N ALA A 90 -2.09 2.57 -2.94
CA ALA A 90 -2.29 3.56 -1.87
C ALA A 90 -1.02 3.77 -1.03
N VAL A 91 -0.27 2.70 -0.74
CA VAL A 91 1.01 2.77 -0.03
C VAL A 91 2.05 3.52 -0.87
N ARG A 92 2.16 3.22 -2.17
CA ARG A 92 3.10 3.88 -3.09
C ARG A 92 2.82 5.38 -3.19
N THR A 93 1.57 5.75 -3.43
CA THR A 93 1.13 7.15 -3.53
C THR A 93 1.37 7.90 -2.22
N THR A 94 1.00 7.32 -1.08
CA THR A 94 1.24 7.94 0.24
C THR A 94 2.74 8.12 0.52
N LYS A 95 3.56 7.13 0.16
CA LYS A 95 5.03 7.21 0.30
C LYS A 95 5.61 8.31 -0.59
N ALA A 96 5.10 8.46 -1.82
CA ALA A 96 5.49 9.55 -2.72
C ALA A 96 5.10 10.91 -2.14
N MET A 97 3.86 11.09 -1.69
CA MET A 97 3.39 12.33 -1.04
C MET A 97 4.23 12.70 0.17
N ARG A 98 4.56 11.73 1.04
CA ARG A 98 5.41 11.97 2.21
C ARG A 98 6.82 12.42 1.81
N ARG A 99 7.39 11.80 0.77
CA ARG A 99 8.70 12.17 0.23
C ARG A 99 8.69 13.60 -0.34
N ASP A 100 7.64 13.96 -1.09
CA ASP A 100 7.53 15.28 -1.69
C ASP A 100 7.30 16.37 -0.63
N ALA A 101 6.52 16.08 0.41
CA ALA A 101 6.35 16.95 1.56
C ALA A 101 7.67 17.17 2.32
N ALA A 102 8.51 16.14 2.46
CA ALA A 102 9.83 16.26 3.09
C ALA A 102 10.83 17.06 2.23
N ARG A 103 10.70 17.00 0.90
CA ARG A 103 11.54 17.77 -0.04
C ARG A 103 11.12 19.22 -0.18
N ARG A 104 9.86 19.56 0.11
CA ARG A 104 9.43 20.96 0.11
C ARG A 104 10.28 21.73 1.11
N PRO A 105 11.10 22.69 0.66
CA PRO A 105 11.79 23.55 1.59
C PRO A 105 10.71 24.24 2.42
N ARG A 106 10.86 24.24 3.75
CA ARG A 106 10.13 25.18 4.62
C ARG A 106 10.70 26.56 4.34
N LEU A 107 10.43 27.08 3.14
CA LEU A 107 10.60 28.49 2.87
C LEU A 107 9.60 29.15 3.81
N SER A 108 10.12 29.64 4.94
CA SER A 108 9.45 30.69 5.67
C SER A 108 9.01 31.69 4.60
N LEU A 109 7.71 31.98 4.55
CA LEU A 109 7.17 33.07 3.75
C LEU A 109 7.72 34.37 4.34
N LYS A 110 9.04 34.58 4.22
CA LYS A 110 9.62 35.90 4.23
C LYS A 110 9.19 36.48 2.91
N THR A 111 7.97 37.02 2.89
CA THR A 111 7.61 38.07 1.95
C THR A 111 8.83 38.96 1.87
N ILE A 112 9.41 39.08 0.69
CA ILE A 112 10.43 40.10 0.45
C ILE A 112 9.69 41.40 0.74
N GLU A 113 9.94 41.99 1.90
CA GLU A 113 9.52 43.36 2.16
C GLU A 113 10.28 44.18 1.14
N VAL A 114 9.59 44.52 0.05
CA VAL A 114 10.06 45.54 -0.88
C VAL A 114 10.23 46.77 0.00
N PRO A 115 11.47 47.29 0.18
CA PRO A 115 11.64 48.50 0.96
C PRO A 115 10.78 49.55 0.28
N GLN A 116 9.88 50.17 1.04
CA GLN A 116 9.10 51.28 0.54
C GLN A 116 10.09 52.27 -0.09
N ALA A 117 9.95 52.50 -1.40
CA ALA A 117 10.84 53.37 -2.13
C ALA A 117 10.95 54.68 -1.35
N ALA A 118 12.13 54.96 -0.81
CA ALA A 118 12.41 56.23 -0.19
C ALA A 118 12.02 57.31 -1.20
N GLU A 119 11.29 58.33 -0.74
CA GLU A 119 10.90 59.47 -1.55
C GLU A 119 12.08 59.91 -2.43
N PRO A 120 11.84 60.35 -3.68
CA PRO A 120 12.91 60.73 -4.60
C PRO A 120 13.73 61.84 -3.95
N ARG A 121 14.82 61.46 -3.29
CA ARG A 121 15.82 62.39 -2.80
C ARG A 121 16.35 63.08 -4.04
N ALA A 122 16.32 64.41 -4.03
CA ALA A 122 16.81 65.24 -5.11
C ALA A 122 18.13 64.63 -5.63
N ALA A 123 18.16 64.34 -6.94
CA ALA A 123 19.20 63.55 -7.56
C ALA A 123 20.58 64.01 -7.07
N ASP A 124 21.29 63.12 -6.36
CA ASP A 124 22.68 63.36 -6.04
C ASP A 124 23.42 63.59 -7.38
N PRO A 125 24.30 64.61 -7.47
CA PRO A 125 25.04 64.86 -8.69
C PRO A 125 25.76 63.58 -9.12
N PRO A 126 25.78 63.25 -10.43
CA PRO A 126 26.33 62.01 -10.91
C PRO A 126 27.77 61.86 -10.42
N LEU A 127 28.05 60.73 -9.75
CA LEU A 127 29.39 60.40 -9.32
C LEU A 127 30.25 60.21 -10.56
N ILE A 128 31.15 61.16 -10.80
CA ILE A 128 32.20 61.02 -11.82
C ILE A 128 33.22 60.05 -11.25
N LEU A 129 33.06 58.76 -11.56
CA LEU A 129 34.03 57.75 -11.20
C LEU A 129 35.28 57.92 -12.09
N PRO A 130 36.50 57.83 -11.54
CA PRO A 130 37.70 57.80 -12.35
C PRO A 130 37.64 56.58 -13.27
N TYR A 131 37.94 56.77 -14.55
CA TYR A 131 38.12 55.66 -15.48
C TYR A 131 39.28 54.80 -14.96
N PHE A 132 39.02 53.51 -14.77
CA PHE A 132 40.06 52.55 -14.44
C PHE A 132 40.84 52.25 -15.72
N GLU A 133 42.16 52.12 -15.63
CA GLU A 133 42.97 51.65 -16.75
C GLU A 133 42.50 50.25 -17.15
N VAL A 134 42.05 50.11 -18.39
CA VAL A 134 41.68 48.83 -19.00
C VAL A 134 42.93 48.30 -19.68
N GLU A 135 43.40 47.11 -19.30
CA GLU A 135 44.42 46.41 -20.06
C GLU A 135 43.85 46.05 -21.44
N GLU A 136 44.41 46.66 -22.49
CA GLU A 136 44.15 46.29 -23.88
C GLU A 136 44.84 44.95 -24.16
N TRP A 137 44.04 43.92 -24.46
CA TRP A 137 44.54 42.64 -24.96
C TRP A 137 44.49 42.69 -26.48
N ASP A 138 45.64 42.68 -27.14
CA ASP A 138 45.73 42.50 -28.61
C ASP A 138 45.38 41.04 -28.98
N ASP A 139 44.57 40.87 -30.03
CA ASP A 139 44.17 39.58 -30.63
C ASP A 139 45.33 38.83 -31.31
#